data_AF-A0A4P5REU1-F1
#
_entry.id   AF-A0A4P5REU1-F1
#
_cell.length_a   1.000
_cell.length_b   1.000
_cell.length_c   1.000
_cell.angle_alpha   90.00
_cell.angle_beta   90.00
_cell.angle_gamma   90.00
#
_symmetry.space_group_name_H-M   'P 1'
#
loop_
_entity.id
_entity.type
_entity.pdbx_description
1 polymer ?
#
loop_
_entity_poly.entity_id
_entity_poly.type
_entity_poly.pdbx_seq_one_letter_code
_entity_poly.pdbx_strand_id
1 'polypeptide(L)'
;MTEIPEHLLKRAQAAREKAAAEAGASTEGEASGDSRIPAHLLERSKAAKAGGSVAVADKPTGVAVAAPAEGNIPMAAGPGGHTQRLLTVVKSGSIQDVKSEPVDKVHTWPHLLAVEFVASLACTAFLFLFSWVVNAPLLQAANFNQTPNPSKAPWYFLGLQELLTMFHPMIAGVTLPTVGLVALMFAPFLDKTVSNKPEDRKFMTSMFTIFLMFWAVLVIVSSFFRGPGYNFTFPWRDGIFFEL
;
A
#
# COMPACT_ATOMS: atom_id res chain seq x y z
N MET A 1 51.38 36.09 28.38
CA MET A 1 50.97 34.93 29.20
C MET A 1 49.57 35.22 29.69
N THR A 2 48.55 34.66 29.04
CA THR A 2 47.14 34.88 29.40
C THR A 2 46.72 33.76 30.35
N GLU A 3 46.64 34.10 31.63
CA GLU A 3 46.30 33.17 32.71
C GLU A 3 44.88 32.63 32.51
N ILE A 4 44.75 31.31 32.47
CA ILE A 4 43.45 30.63 32.35
C ILE A 4 42.70 30.83 33.68
N PRO A 5 41.45 31.34 33.66
CA PRO A 5 40.68 31.60 34.87
C PRO A 5 40.50 30.34 35.73
N GLU A 6 40.87 30.41 37.01
CA GLU A 6 40.95 29.26 37.94
C GLU A 6 39.66 28.41 38.04
N HIS A 7 38.50 29.02 37.81
CA HIS A 7 37.22 28.31 37.87
C HIS A 7 37.04 27.29 36.74
N LEU A 8 37.70 27.47 35.59
CA LEU A 8 37.68 26.50 34.49
C LEU A 8 38.59 25.31 34.78
N LEU A 9 39.72 25.54 35.45
CA LEU A 9 40.61 24.47 35.90
C LEU A 9 39.96 23.61 36.98
N LYS A 10 39.25 24.22 37.95
CA LYS A 10 38.48 23.49 38.96
C LYS A 10 37.36 22.65 38.34
N ARG A 11 36.65 23.15 37.32
CA ARG A 11 35.63 22.38 36.59
C ARG A 11 36.22 21.24 35.78
N ALA A 12 37.37 21.45 35.15
CA ALA A 12 38.07 20.41 34.40
C ALA A 12 38.62 19.30 35.32
N GLN A 13 39.11 19.66 36.51
CA GLN A 13 39.54 18.71 37.53
C GLN A 13 38.36 17.92 38.10
N ALA A 14 37.25 18.57 38.45
CA ALA A 14 36.05 17.89 38.92
C ALA A 14 35.46 16.93 37.85
N ALA A 15 35.52 17.30 36.57
CA ALA A 15 35.12 16.41 35.47
C ALA A 15 36.07 15.21 35.31
N ARG A 16 37.38 15.40 35.52
CA ARG A 16 38.36 14.31 35.50
C ARG A 16 38.24 13.39 36.70
N GLU A 17 37.98 13.92 37.89
CA GLU A 17 37.74 13.12 39.10
C GLU A 17 36.44 12.32 38.99
N LYS A 18 35.38 12.91 38.42
CA LYS A 18 34.13 12.18 38.12
C LYS A 18 34.35 11.05 37.12
N ALA A 19 35.12 11.30 36.05
CA ALA A 19 35.47 10.28 35.07
C ALA A 19 36.38 9.17 35.66
N ALA A 20 37.28 9.52 36.58
CA ALA A 20 38.12 8.56 37.30
C ALA A 20 37.31 7.73 38.31
N ALA A 21 36.32 8.32 38.97
CA ALA A 21 35.40 7.62 39.87
C ALA A 21 34.49 6.64 39.09
N GLU A 22 33.99 7.02 37.92
CA GLU A 22 33.22 6.12 37.03
C GLU A 22 34.10 4.98 36.46
N ALA A 23 35.40 5.22 36.25
CA ALA A 23 36.35 4.19 35.84
C ALA A 23 36.73 3.24 36.99
N GLY A 24 36.92 3.75 38.21
CA GLY A 24 37.27 2.96 39.40
C GLY A 24 36.12 2.10 39.95
N ALA A 25 34.87 2.49 39.70
CA ALA A 25 33.69 1.71 40.10
C ALA A 25 33.49 0.42 39.25
N SER A 26 34.31 0.21 38.21
CA SER A 26 34.19 -0.95 37.31
C SER A 26 35.10 -2.14 37.66
N THR A 27 35.80 -2.12 38.80
CA THR A 27 36.81 -3.16 39.16
C THR A 27 36.67 -3.83 40.53
N GLU A 28 35.59 -3.60 41.29
CA GLU A 28 35.31 -4.39 42.51
C GLU A 28 33.83 -4.75 42.60
N GLY A 29 33.50 -6.05 42.51
CA GLY A 29 32.16 -6.56 42.78
C GLY A 29 31.70 -7.65 41.82
N GLU A 30 32.10 -8.89 42.10
CA GLU A 30 31.43 -10.08 41.58
C GLU A 30 30.08 -10.28 42.32
N ALA A 31 29.05 -10.70 41.58
CA ALA A 31 27.75 -11.24 41.99
C ALA A 31 26.52 -10.31 42.15
N SER A 32 25.55 -10.60 41.25
CA SER A 32 24.09 -10.41 41.32
C SER A 32 23.51 -9.05 40.89
N GLY A 33 22.56 -9.11 39.93
CA GLY A 33 21.55 -8.05 39.71
C GLY A 33 21.52 -7.41 38.31
N ASP A 34 20.71 -7.99 37.42
CA ASP A 34 19.91 -7.31 36.38
C ASP A 34 20.63 -6.41 35.36
N SER A 35 21.28 -7.03 34.36
CA SER A 35 21.79 -6.35 33.16
C SER A 35 20.65 -6.11 32.16
N ARG A 36 20.10 -4.90 32.17
CA ARG A 36 19.03 -4.41 31.26
C ARG A 36 19.40 -4.29 29.78
N ILE A 37 20.58 -4.74 29.37
CA ILE A 37 21.01 -4.67 27.97
C ILE A 37 21.07 -6.09 27.41
N PRO A 38 20.15 -6.49 26.52
CA PRO A 38 20.16 -7.82 25.94
C PRO A 38 21.43 -8.01 25.09
N ALA A 39 22.09 -9.17 25.25
CA ALA A 39 23.43 -9.47 24.74
C ALA A 39 23.62 -9.19 23.23
N HIS A 40 22.58 -9.37 22.42
CA HIS A 40 22.61 -9.13 20.98
C HIS A 40 22.84 -7.65 20.60
N LEU A 41 22.52 -6.69 21.48
CA LEU A 41 22.78 -5.26 21.24
C LEU A 41 24.25 -4.89 21.52
N LEU A 42 24.90 -5.58 22.46
CA LEU A 42 26.32 -5.41 22.75
C LEU A 42 27.19 -6.04 21.67
N GLU A 43 26.77 -7.18 21.10
CA GLU A 43 27.45 -7.79 19.97
C GLU A 43 27.33 -6.93 18.70
N ARG A 44 26.15 -6.36 18.45
CA ARG A 44 25.93 -5.42 17.33
C ARG A 44 26.79 -4.16 17.46
N SER A 45 26.91 -3.59 18.66
CA SER A 45 27.72 -2.38 18.87
C SER A 45 29.23 -2.67 18.81
N LYS A 46 29.68 -3.85 19.28
CA LYS A 46 31.06 -4.31 19.10
C LYS A 46 31.38 -4.58 17.64
N ALA A 47 30.46 -5.16 16.87
CA ALA A 47 30.61 -5.37 15.43
C ALA A 47 30.68 -4.04 14.65
N ALA A 48 29.85 -3.06 15.02
CA ALA A 48 29.90 -1.71 14.44
C ALA A 48 31.20 -0.96 14.79
N LYS A 49 31.79 -1.23 15.96
CA LYS A 49 33.08 -0.64 16.37
C LYS A 49 34.28 -1.33 15.71
N ALA A 50 34.15 -2.60 15.34
CA ALA A 50 35.18 -3.35 14.63
C ALA A 50 35.15 -3.14 13.10
N GLY A 51 34.00 -2.78 12.52
CA GLY A 51 33.82 -2.54 11.10
C GLY A 51 33.81 -1.05 10.74
N GLY A 52 34.98 -0.48 10.44
CA GLY A 52 35.07 0.73 9.61
C GLY A 52 35.85 1.90 10.20
N SER A 53 37.17 1.75 10.31
CA SER A 53 38.06 2.88 10.08
C SER A 53 37.92 3.30 8.61
N VAL A 54 37.16 4.36 8.35
CA VAL A 54 37.18 5.02 7.04
C VAL A 54 38.55 5.66 6.89
N ALA A 55 39.45 4.95 6.20
CA ALA A 55 40.72 5.46 5.76
C ALA A 55 40.49 6.72 4.91
N VAL A 56 41.02 7.85 5.39
CA VAL A 56 41.16 9.07 4.60
C VAL A 56 42.16 8.74 3.50
N ALA A 57 41.64 8.52 2.29
CA ALA A 57 42.47 8.36 1.10
C ALA A 57 42.94 9.74 0.63
N ASP A 58 44.25 9.94 0.71
CA ASP A 58 44.99 11.00 0.03
C ASP A 58 44.66 11.01 -1.47
N LYS A 59 44.39 12.19 -2.04
CA LYS A 59 44.30 12.36 -3.50
C LYS A 59 45.20 13.51 -3.95
N PRO A 60 46.05 13.31 -4.97
CA PRO A 60 47.13 14.23 -5.28
C PRO A 60 46.65 15.47 -6.01
N THR A 61 47.43 16.52 -5.82
CA THR A 61 47.42 17.81 -6.52
C THR A 61 47.48 17.62 -8.04
N GLY A 62 46.43 18.08 -8.73
CA GLY A 62 46.41 18.21 -10.19
C GLY A 62 45.71 19.50 -10.57
N VAL A 63 46.50 20.51 -10.93
CA VAL A 63 46.05 21.81 -11.45
C VAL A 63 45.42 21.59 -12.82
N ALA A 64 44.17 22.02 -13.00
CA ALA A 64 43.54 22.12 -14.31
C ALA A 64 43.08 23.57 -14.57
N VAL A 65 43.69 24.13 -15.61
CA VAL A 65 43.52 25.47 -16.17
C VAL A 65 42.12 25.62 -16.78
N ALA A 66 41.53 26.80 -16.63
CA ALA A 66 40.23 27.17 -17.22
C ALA A 66 40.37 27.71 -18.65
N ALA A 67 39.39 27.38 -19.51
CA ALA A 67 38.88 28.24 -20.58
C ALA A 67 37.45 27.78 -21.00
N PRO A 68 36.58 28.68 -21.49
CA PRO A 68 35.12 28.51 -21.44
C PRO A 68 34.55 27.99 -22.77
N ALA A 69 33.49 27.18 -22.70
CA ALA A 69 32.63 26.88 -23.84
C ALA A 69 31.18 26.85 -23.37
N GLU A 70 30.33 27.58 -24.09
CA GLU A 70 28.92 27.78 -23.85
C GLU A 70 28.12 26.46 -23.85
N GLY A 71 27.04 26.42 -23.06
CA GLY A 71 25.93 25.51 -23.30
C GLY A 71 26.05 24.13 -22.68
N ASN A 72 26.09 24.05 -21.35
CA ASN A 72 25.44 22.96 -20.61
C ASN A 72 25.39 23.32 -19.13
N ILE A 73 24.19 23.45 -18.57
CA ILE A 73 24.04 23.55 -17.11
C ILE A 73 24.50 22.21 -16.55
N PRO A 74 25.58 22.13 -15.74
CA PRO A 74 25.96 20.88 -15.14
C PRO A 74 24.93 20.55 -14.08
N MET A 75 24.04 19.61 -14.38
CA MET A 75 23.16 18.97 -13.41
C MET A 75 24.07 18.18 -12.46
N ALA A 76 24.50 18.83 -11.39
CA ALA A 76 25.24 18.19 -10.31
C ALA A 76 24.33 17.13 -9.69
N ALA A 77 24.50 15.87 -10.10
CA ALA A 77 23.93 14.72 -9.44
C ALA A 77 24.44 14.72 -7.99
N GLY A 78 23.52 14.66 -7.02
CA GLY A 78 23.89 14.51 -5.63
C GLY A 78 24.62 13.18 -5.39
N PRO A 79 25.38 13.03 -4.29
CA PRO A 79 26.02 11.77 -3.94
C PRO A 79 24.95 10.66 -3.84
N GLY A 80 24.94 9.75 -4.81
CA GLY A 80 23.91 8.71 -4.96
C GLY A 80 23.16 8.70 -6.29
N GLY A 81 23.42 9.63 -7.22
CA GLY A 81 22.78 9.62 -8.55
C GLY A 81 21.33 10.12 -8.55
N HIS A 82 20.84 10.63 -7.43
CA HIS A 82 19.56 11.31 -7.36
C HIS A 82 19.73 12.77 -7.80
N THR A 83 18.89 13.21 -8.73
CA THR A 83 18.88 14.57 -9.32
C THR A 83 18.21 15.61 -8.44
N GLN A 84 17.91 15.27 -7.18
CA GLN A 84 17.20 16.12 -6.24
C GLN A 84 18.18 17.05 -5.51
N ARG A 85 17.97 18.37 -5.61
CA ARG A 85 18.71 19.37 -4.82
C ARG A 85 18.27 19.30 -3.36
N LEU A 86 19.08 18.66 -2.52
CA LEU A 86 18.91 18.53 -1.05
C LEU A 86 19.09 19.85 -0.27
N LEU A 87 18.79 21.01 -0.87
CA LEU A 87 19.08 22.33 -0.28
C LEU A 87 18.02 22.80 0.73
N THR A 88 16.91 22.08 0.90
CA THR A 88 15.88 22.42 1.90
C THR A 88 15.39 21.19 2.66
N VAL A 89 16.31 20.35 3.14
CA VAL A 89 15.96 19.34 4.15
C VAL A 89 15.73 20.06 5.48
N VAL A 90 14.49 20.54 5.68
CA VAL A 90 13.99 20.81 7.03
C VAL A 90 13.86 19.46 7.71
N LYS A 91 14.44 19.33 8.91
CA LYS A 91 14.30 18.13 9.75
C LYS A 91 12.81 17.84 9.93
N SER A 92 12.32 16.84 9.20
CA SER A 92 10.91 16.47 9.20
C SER A 92 10.54 15.97 10.61
N GLY A 93 9.93 16.85 11.39
CA GLY A 93 9.33 16.49 12.66
C GLY A 93 8.08 15.65 12.38
N SER A 94 8.19 14.34 12.62
CA SER A 94 7.15 13.33 12.90
C SER A 94 5.82 13.29 12.12
N ILE A 95 5.61 14.10 11.06
CA ILE A 95 4.33 14.18 10.32
C ILE A 95 4.50 13.75 8.86
N GLN A 96 5.71 13.46 8.40
CA GLN A 96 5.90 12.83 7.10
C GLN A 96 6.19 11.35 7.30
N ASP A 97 5.31 10.53 6.73
CA ASP A 97 5.51 9.11 6.51
C ASP A 97 6.92 8.92 5.91
N VAL A 98 7.83 8.31 6.68
CA VAL A 98 9.22 8.07 6.29
C VAL A 98 9.21 6.91 5.31
N LYS A 99 8.72 7.15 4.09
CA LYS A 99 8.85 6.21 3.00
C LYS A 99 10.33 6.05 2.68
N SER A 100 10.76 4.82 2.47
CA SER A 100 12.16 4.44 2.25
C SER A 100 12.78 5.10 1.02
N GLU A 101 11.97 5.65 0.12
CA GLU A 101 12.40 6.41 -1.04
C GLU A 101 11.73 7.79 -1.05
N PRO A 102 12.51 8.88 -1.16
CA PRO A 102 11.98 10.22 -1.41
C PRO A 102 11.21 10.28 -2.74
N VAL A 103 9.89 10.14 -2.67
CA VAL A 103 9.00 10.26 -3.83
C VAL A 103 8.84 11.73 -4.19
N ASP A 104 9.00 12.05 -5.47
CA ASP A 104 8.74 13.38 -5.99
C ASP A 104 7.24 13.71 -5.84
N LYS A 105 6.94 14.73 -5.03
CA LYS A 105 5.58 15.15 -4.74
C LYS A 105 5.23 16.33 -5.62
N VAL A 106 4.28 16.12 -6.52
CA VAL A 106 3.69 17.20 -7.33
C VAL A 106 2.46 17.77 -6.63
N HIS A 107 2.16 19.04 -6.91
CA HIS A 107 0.92 19.66 -6.43
C HIS A 107 -0.30 18.98 -7.07
N THR A 108 -1.30 18.67 -6.23
CA THR A 108 -2.58 18.07 -6.62
C THR A 108 -3.29 18.87 -7.72
N TRP A 109 -3.21 20.20 -7.63
CA TRP A 109 -3.62 21.11 -8.69
C TRP A 109 -2.37 21.56 -9.48
N PRO A 110 -2.36 21.52 -10.81
CA PRO A 110 -3.42 21.04 -11.71
C PRO A 110 -3.35 19.54 -12.05
N HIS A 111 -2.27 18.83 -11.69
CA HIS A 111 -1.92 17.52 -12.26
C HIS A 111 -2.97 16.43 -12.01
N LEU A 112 -3.36 16.21 -10.74
CA LEU A 112 -4.31 15.15 -10.39
C LEU A 112 -5.73 15.58 -10.77
N LEU A 113 -6.12 16.81 -10.42
CA LEU A 113 -7.48 17.29 -10.61
C LEU A 113 -7.86 17.36 -12.09
N ALA A 114 -6.94 17.73 -12.99
CA ALA A 114 -7.22 17.73 -14.42
C ALA A 114 -7.53 16.31 -14.95
N VAL A 115 -6.77 15.29 -14.53
CA VAL A 115 -6.98 13.90 -14.95
C VAL A 115 -8.29 13.36 -14.39
N GLU A 116 -8.58 13.59 -13.11
CA GLU A 116 -9.84 13.18 -12.49
C GLU A 116 -11.05 13.87 -13.11
N PHE A 117 -10.94 15.15 -13.44
CA PHE A 117 -11.99 15.87 -14.14
C PHE A 117 -12.26 15.28 -15.53
N VAL A 118 -11.21 15.01 -16.32
CA VAL A 118 -11.34 14.35 -17.63
C VAL A 118 -11.94 12.95 -17.47
N ALA A 119 -11.52 12.16 -16.47
CA ALA A 119 -12.11 10.85 -16.19
C ALA A 119 -13.59 10.96 -15.83
N SER A 120 -13.99 11.95 -15.03
CA SER A 120 -15.39 12.19 -14.66
C SER A 120 -16.25 12.57 -15.87
N LEU A 121 -15.73 13.41 -16.76
CA LEU A 121 -16.39 13.75 -18.03
C LEU A 121 -16.51 12.53 -18.94
N ALA A 122 -15.46 11.69 -19.01
CA ALA A 122 -15.50 10.45 -19.78
C ALA A 122 -16.53 9.46 -19.23
N CYS A 123 -16.60 9.27 -17.91
CA CYS A 123 -17.64 8.46 -17.26
C CYS A 123 -19.05 9.00 -17.52
N THR A 124 -19.23 10.33 -17.43
CA THR A 124 -20.52 10.99 -17.71
C THR A 124 -20.93 10.80 -19.16
N ALA A 125 -20.01 11.00 -20.10
CA ALA A 125 -20.25 10.79 -21.53
C ALA A 125 -20.59 9.32 -21.83
N PHE A 126 -19.87 8.37 -21.22
CA PHE A 126 -20.15 6.95 -21.36
C PHE A 126 -21.57 6.60 -20.86
N LEU A 127 -21.95 7.04 -19.66
CA LEU A 127 -23.28 6.78 -19.11
C LEU A 127 -24.38 7.45 -19.95
N PHE A 128 -24.15 8.66 -20.43
CA PHE A 128 -25.10 9.38 -21.30
C PHE A 128 -25.31 8.64 -22.62
N LEU A 129 -24.24 8.23 -23.30
CA LEU A 129 -24.32 7.47 -24.55
C LEU A 129 -24.97 6.10 -24.34
N PHE A 130 -24.63 5.41 -23.25
CA PHE A 130 -25.26 4.14 -22.90
C PHE A 130 -26.76 4.30 -22.66
N SER A 131 -27.16 5.32 -21.88
CA SER A 131 -28.58 5.63 -21.62
C SER A 131 -29.35 6.05 -22.88
N TRP A 132 -28.68 6.63 -23.88
CA TRP A 132 -29.31 6.98 -25.15
C TRP A 132 -29.53 5.74 -26.03
N VAL A 133 -28.56 4.82 -26.07
CA VAL A 133 -28.62 3.64 -26.95
C VAL A 133 -29.43 2.48 -26.33
N VAL A 134 -29.43 2.36 -25.01
CA VAL A 134 -30.08 1.25 -24.28
C VAL A 134 -31.37 1.72 -23.62
N ASN A 135 -32.51 1.25 -24.12
CA ASN A 135 -33.81 1.49 -23.51
C ASN A 135 -34.05 0.51 -22.35
N ALA A 136 -34.16 1.04 -21.13
CA ALA A 136 -34.61 0.31 -19.95
C ALA A 136 -36.08 0.66 -19.65
N PRO A 137 -37.07 -0.10 -20.17
CA PRO A 137 -38.47 0.20 -19.95
C PRO A 137 -38.86 0.00 -18.48
N LEU A 138 -39.69 0.90 -17.95
CA LEU A 138 -40.24 0.73 -16.61
C LEU A 138 -41.29 -0.40 -16.62
N LEU A 139 -41.22 -1.28 -15.61
CA LEU A 139 -42.27 -2.27 -15.36
C LEU A 139 -43.55 -1.60 -14.84
N GLN A 140 -44.66 -2.34 -14.91
CA GLN A 140 -45.94 -1.90 -14.34
C GLN A 140 -45.82 -1.68 -12.82
N ALA A 141 -46.75 -0.89 -12.27
CA ALA A 141 -46.84 -0.70 -10.83
C ALA A 141 -46.97 -2.05 -10.11
N ALA A 142 -46.31 -2.17 -8.95
CA ALA A 142 -46.22 -3.43 -8.21
C ALA A 142 -47.62 -3.99 -7.88
N ASN A 143 -47.81 -5.29 -8.14
CA ASN A 143 -49.04 -6.01 -7.84
C ASN A 143 -48.75 -7.15 -6.86
N PHE A 144 -49.30 -7.06 -5.64
CA PHE A 144 -49.09 -8.07 -4.59
C PHE A 144 -49.65 -9.47 -4.94
N ASN A 145 -50.58 -9.56 -5.89
CA ASN A 145 -51.20 -10.82 -6.31
C ASN A 145 -50.48 -11.47 -7.51
N GLN A 146 -49.41 -10.86 -8.03
CA GLN A 146 -48.69 -11.37 -9.20
C GLN A 146 -47.18 -11.29 -9.00
N THR A 147 -46.52 -12.45 -9.01
CA THR A 147 -45.06 -12.53 -9.04
C THR A 147 -44.59 -12.47 -10.49
N PRO A 148 -43.73 -11.50 -10.87
CA PRO A 148 -43.15 -11.44 -12.20
C PRO A 148 -42.43 -12.74 -12.56
N ASN A 149 -42.57 -13.19 -13.80
CA ASN A 149 -41.89 -14.38 -14.31
C ASN A 149 -41.29 -14.05 -15.69
N PRO A 150 -39.95 -14.06 -15.84
CA PRO A 150 -38.92 -14.47 -14.88
C PRO A 150 -38.63 -13.43 -13.80
N SER A 151 -38.53 -13.86 -12.54
CA SER A 151 -38.07 -12.98 -11.44
C SER A 151 -36.55 -12.98 -11.38
N LYS A 152 -35.88 -12.22 -12.26
CA LYS A 152 -34.42 -12.01 -12.22
C LYS A 152 -34.07 -10.82 -11.33
N ALA A 153 -33.04 -10.98 -10.51
CA ALA A 153 -32.47 -9.91 -9.71
C ALA A 153 -31.64 -8.96 -10.59
N PRO A 154 -31.32 -7.75 -10.10
CA PRO A 154 -30.36 -6.87 -10.78
C PRO A 154 -29.02 -7.58 -11.05
N TRP A 155 -28.32 -7.18 -12.11
CA TRP A 155 -27.12 -7.87 -12.63
C TRP A 155 -26.02 -8.13 -11.58
N TYR A 156 -25.84 -7.23 -10.61
CA TYR A 156 -24.87 -7.37 -9.52
C TYR A 156 -25.27 -8.42 -8.45
N PHE A 157 -26.51 -8.90 -8.47
CA PHE A 157 -27.01 -9.97 -7.60
C PHE A 157 -27.30 -11.29 -8.33
N LEU A 158 -27.21 -11.33 -9.66
CA LEU A 158 -27.51 -12.54 -10.45
C LEU A 158 -26.65 -13.74 -10.03
N GLY A 159 -25.36 -13.54 -9.75
CA GLY A 159 -24.50 -14.61 -9.27
C GLY A 159 -24.94 -15.18 -7.92
N LEU A 160 -25.47 -14.34 -7.02
CA LEU A 160 -25.99 -14.77 -5.73
C LEU A 160 -27.34 -15.47 -5.90
N GLN A 161 -28.19 -14.98 -6.80
CA GLN A 161 -29.45 -15.63 -7.14
C GLN A 161 -29.23 -17.03 -7.72
N GLU A 162 -28.21 -17.21 -8.55
CA GLU A 162 -27.84 -18.53 -9.06
C GLU A 162 -27.49 -19.50 -7.94
N LEU A 163 -26.72 -19.04 -6.95
CA LEU A 163 -26.35 -19.81 -5.77
C LEU A 163 -27.57 -20.19 -4.91
N LEU A 164 -28.59 -19.32 -4.85
CA LEU A 164 -29.86 -19.58 -4.16
C LEU A 164 -30.68 -20.71 -4.81
N THR A 165 -30.40 -21.09 -6.05
CA THR A 165 -31.05 -22.26 -6.67
C THR A 165 -30.46 -23.59 -6.20
N MET A 166 -29.21 -23.58 -5.74
CA MET A 166 -28.46 -24.79 -5.39
C MET A 166 -28.45 -25.05 -3.88
N PHE A 167 -28.50 -23.97 -3.08
CA PHE A 167 -28.42 -24.05 -1.63
C PHE A 167 -29.67 -23.51 -0.95
N HIS A 168 -29.87 -23.92 0.31
CA HIS A 168 -30.94 -23.37 1.14
C HIS A 168 -30.81 -21.84 1.27
N PRO A 169 -31.91 -21.05 1.21
CA PRO A 169 -31.85 -19.59 1.19
C PRO A 169 -31.03 -18.93 2.31
N MET A 170 -31.11 -19.48 3.52
CA MET A 170 -30.30 -18.99 4.65
C MET A 170 -28.79 -19.12 4.41
N ILE A 171 -28.36 -20.20 3.75
CA ILE A 171 -26.93 -20.48 3.53
C ILE A 171 -26.41 -19.58 2.41
N ALA A 172 -27.08 -19.58 1.26
CA ALA A 172 -26.62 -18.81 0.10
C ALA A 172 -26.85 -17.30 0.24
N GLY A 173 -27.96 -16.88 0.85
CA GLY A 173 -28.32 -15.46 0.96
C GLY A 173 -27.72 -14.75 2.16
N VAL A 174 -27.49 -15.44 3.28
CA VAL A 174 -27.06 -14.81 4.54
C VAL A 174 -25.69 -15.31 4.96
N THR A 175 -25.53 -16.62 5.15
CA THR A 175 -24.29 -17.19 5.72
C THR A 175 -23.08 -16.95 4.82
N LEU A 176 -23.17 -17.27 3.52
CA LEU A 176 -22.03 -17.13 2.60
C LEU A 176 -21.58 -15.68 2.42
N PRO A 177 -22.46 -14.69 2.17
CA PRO A 177 -22.06 -13.29 2.14
C PRO A 177 -21.47 -12.81 3.47
N THR A 178 -22.04 -13.24 4.60
CA THR A 178 -21.53 -12.87 5.93
C THR A 178 -20.12 -13.42 6.15
N VAL A 179 -19.88 -14.69 5.82
CA VAL A 179 -18.55 -15.31 5.91
C VAL A 179 -17.57 -14.61 4.97
N GLY A 180 -17.99 -14.23 3.75
CA GLY A 180 -17.17 -13.46 2.83
C GLY A 180 -16.75 -12.10 3.40
N LEU A 181 -17.69 -11.39 4.04
CA LEU A 181 -17.42 -10.09 4.67
C LEU A 181 -16.51 -10.23 5.90
N VAL A 182 -16.71 -11.25 6.72
CA VAL A 182 -15.83 -11.58 7.85
C VAL A 182 -14.43 -11.95 7.35
N ALA A 183 -14.32 -12.75 6.29
CA ALA A 183 -13.04 -13.09 5.67
C ALA A 183 -12.31 -11.84 5.14
N LEU A 184 -13.03 -10.90 4.52
CA LEU A 184 -12.48 -9.60 4.10
C LEU A 184 -12.01 -8.75 5.29
N MET A 185 -12.74 -8.77 6.41
CA MET A 185 -12.33 -8.08 7.63
C MET A 185 -11.04 -8.67 8.22
N PHE A 186 -10.87 -10.00 8.12
CA PHE A 186 -9.65 -10.67 8.57
C PHE A 186 -8.51 -10.67 7.54
N ALA A 187 -8.77 -10.29 6.29
CA ALA A 187 -7.77 -10.26 5.21
C ALA A 187 -6.44 -9.56 5.58
N PRO A 188 -6.43 -8.35 6.19
CA PRO A 188 -5.17 -7.69 6.55
C PRO A 188 -4.38 -8.42 7.65
N PHE A 189 -5.01 -9.29 8.43
CA PHE A 189 -4.36 -10.04 9.50
C PHE A 189 -3.87 -11.42 9.04
N LEU A 190 -4.52 -11.99 8.02
CA LEU A 190 -4.17 -13.29 7.44
C LEU A 190 -3.05 -13.17 6.40
N ASP A 191 -2.95 -12.02 5.74
CA ASP A 191 -1.90 -11.75 4.78
C ASP A 191 -0.56 -11.44 5.47
N LYS A 192 0.39 -12.37 5.32
CA LYS A 192 1.75 -12.25 5.88
C LYS A 192 2.77 -11.80 4.85
N THR A 193 2.33 -11.37 3.66
CA THR A 193 3.24 -11.04 2.57
C THR A 193 3.90 -9.69 2.84
N VAL A 194 5.23 -9.65 2.71
CA VAL A 194 6.03 -8.43 2.94
C VAL A 194 5.91 -7.43 1.78
N SER A 195 5.74 -7.94 0.55
CA SER A 195 5.63 -7.13 -0.67
C SER A 195 4.18 -6.96 -1.10
N ASN A 196 3.81 -5.75 -1.52
CA ASN A 196 2.51 -5.44 -2.12
C ASN A 196 2.47 -5.62 -3.65
N LYS A 197 3.60 -5.98 -4.28
CA LYS A 197 3.66 -6.14 -5.73
C LYS A 197 2.85 -7.36 -6.19
N PRO A 198 2.00 -7.25 -7.22
CA PRO A 198 1.23 -8.39 -7.73
C PRO A 198 2.09 -9.59 -8.14
N GLU A 199 3.31 -9.32 -8.62
CA GLU A 199 4.30 -10.32 -9.06
C GLU A 199 4.81 -11.20 -7.91
N ASP A 200 4.86 -10.67 -6.70
CA ASP A 200 5.32 -11.41 -5.51
C ASP A 200 4.17 -12.19 -4.85
N ARG A 201 2.92 -11.94 -5.28
CA ARG A 201 1.68 -12.43 -4.68
C ARG A 201 0.92 -13.42 -5.56
N LYS A 202 1.62 -14.10 -6.47
CA LYS A 202 1.05 -14.99 -7.50
C LYS A 202 -0.01 -15.97 -6.97
N PHE A 203 0.21 -16.56 -5.79
CA PHE A 203 -0.73 -17.48 -5.18
C PHE A 203 -2.06 -16.81 -4.76
N MET A 204 -2.00 -15.63 -4.13
CA MET A 204 -3.21 -14.90 -3.77
C MET A 204 -3.91 -14.32 -4.99
N THR A 205 -3.14 -13.81 -5.96
CA THR A 205 -3.69 -13.32 -7.22
C THR A 205 -4.39 -14.44 -7.98
N SER A 206 -3.82 -15.65 -8.04
CA SER A 206 -4.45 -16.80 -8.70
C SER A 206 -5.71 -17.27 -7.96
N MET A 207 -5.69 -17.35 -6.63
CA MET A 207 -6.86 -17.67 -5.81
C MET A 207 -7.99 -16.65 -6.03
N PHE A 208 -7.66 -15.35 -6.01
CA PHE A 208 -8.63 -14.28 -6.25
C PHE A 208 -9.17 -14.33 -7.68
N THR A 209 -8.33 -14.68 -8.66
CA THR A 209 -8.76 -14.87 -10.05
C THR A 209 -9.75 -16.02 -10.17
N ILE A 210 -9.48 -17.16 -9.52
CA ILE A 210 -10.42 -18.30 -9.48
C ILE A 210 -11.74 -17.88 -8.84
N PHE A 211 -11.68 -17.12 -7.73
CA PHE A 211 -12.87 -16.57 -7.08
C PHE A 211 -13.68 -15.68 -8.03
N LEU A 212 -13.03 -14.75 -8.75
CA LEU A 212 -13.71 -13.90 -9.74
C LEU A 212 -14.30 -14.72 -10.89
N MET A 213 -13.57 -15.73 -11.39
CA MET A 213 -14.05 -16.61 -12.46
C MET A 213 -15.26 -17.44 -12.01
N PHE A 214 -15.27 -17.93 -10.76
CA PHE A 214 -16.42 -18.63 -10.18
C PHE A 214 -17.67 -17.74 -10.20
N TRP A 215 -17.56 -16.50 -9.70
CA TRP A 215 -18.70 -15.56 -9.71
C TRP A 215 -19.11 -15.15 -11.12
N ALA A 216 -18.16 -14.93 -12.03
CA ALA A 216 -18.44 -14.61 -13.43
C ALA A 216 -19.24 -15.73 -14.10
N VAL A 217 -18.87 -17.00 -13.88
CA VAL A 217 -19.62 -18.15 -14.41
C VAL A 217 -21.04 -18.19 -13.87
N LEU A 218 -21.24 -17.98 -12.56
CA LEU A 218 -22.60 -17.93 -11.97
C LEU A 218 -23.45 -16.81 -12.58
N VAL A 219 -22.88 -15.61 -12.76
CA VAL A 219 -23.57 -14.49 -13.40
C VAL A 219 -23.93 -14.81 -14.86
N ILE A 220 -23.03 -15.43 -15.62
CA ILE A 220 -23.29 -15.81 -17.02
C ILE A 220 -24.41 -16.86 -17.10
N VAL A 221 -24.37 -17.88 -16.24
CA VAL A 221 -25.41 -18.92 -16.18
C VAL A 221 -26.75 -18.30 -15.82
N SER A 222 -26.80 -17.46 -14.79
CA SER A 222 -27.99 -16.73 -14.37
C SER A 222 -28.56 -15.83 -15.48
N SER A 223 -27.69 -15.11 -16.20
CA SER A 223 -28.10 -14.15 -17.22
C SER A 223 -28.75 -14.85 -18.41
N PHE A 224 -28.09 -15.88 -18.96
CA PHE A 224 -28.46 -16.45 -20.26
C PHE A 224 -29.18 -17.80 -20.17
N PHE A 225 -28.87 -18.64 -19.19
CA PHE A 225 -29.39 -20.01 -19.12
C PHE A 225 -30.59 -20.16 -18.19
N ARG A 226 -31.09 -19.07 -17.61
CA ARG A 226 -32.29 -19.06 -16.75
C ARG A 226 -33.49 -18.47 -17.48
N GLY A 227 -34.53 -19.28 -17.63
CA GLY A 227 -35.79 -18.96 -18.30
C GLY A 227 -36.99 -18.89 -17.33
N PRO A 228 -38.22 -19.16 -17.81
CA PRO A 228 -39.43 -19.09 -17.01
C PRO A 228 -39.37 -19.97 -15.75
N GLY A 229 -39.79 -19.41 -14.62
CA GLY A 229 -39.68 -20.02 -13.29
C GLY A 229 -38.24 -20.10 -12.78
N TYR A 230 -37.30 -19.38 -13.41
CA TYR A 230 -35.87 -19.48 -13.16
C TYR A 230 -35.33 -20.91 -13.40
N ASN A 231 -36.00 -21.67 -14.26
CA ASN A 231 -35.56 -23.00 -14.68
C ASN A 231 -34.40 -22.90 -15.67
N PHE A 232 -33.60 -23.96 -15.73
CA PHE A 232 -32.52 -24.06 -16.71
C PHE A 232 -33.09 -24.26 -18.12
N THR A 233 -32.72 -23.39 -19.05
CA THR A 233 -33.16 -23.40 -20.45
C THR A 233 -31.98 -23.22 -21.38
N PHE A 234 -32.06 -23.81 -22.58
CA PHE A 234 -31.02 -23.65 -23.58
C PHE A 234 -31.33 -22.45 -24.49
N PRO A 235 -30.49 -21.40 -24.55
CA PRO A 235 -30.79 -20.17 -25.28
C PRO A 235 -31.11 -20.38 -26.77
N TRP A 236 -30.45 -21.36 -27.39
CA TRP A 236 -30.62 -21.68 -28.81
C TRP A 236 -31.87 -22.50 -29.14
N ARG A 237 -32.57 -23.02 -28.12
CA ARG A 237 -33.83 -23.77 -28.28
C ARG A 237 -35.02 -22.97 -27.77
N ASP A 238 -34.89 -22.38 -26.59
CA ASP A 238 -36.00 -21.80 -25.83
C ASP A 238 -35.99 -20.26 -25.85
N GLY A 239 -34.96 -19.64 -26.45
CA GLY A 239 -34.78 -18.19 -26.51
C GLY A 239 -34.03 -17.60 -25.29
N ILE A 240 -33.84 -16.28 -25.31
CA ILE A 240 -33.15 -15.52 -24.25
C ILE A 240 -34.18 -14.74 -23.45
N PHE A 241 -34.15 -14.88 -22.13
CA PHE A 241 -35.08 -14.24 -21.18
C PHE A 241 -34.39 -13.15 -20.35
N PHE A 242 -33.45 -12.43 -20.95
CA PHE A 242 -32.64 -11.41 -20.29
C PHE A 242 -33.31 -10.04 -20.44
N GLU A 243 -33.54 -9.36 -19.32
CA GLU A 243 -34.01 -7.98 -19.28
C GLU A 243 -32.87 -7.10 -18.74
N LEU A 244 -32.70 -5.92 -19.34
CA LEU A 244 -31.65 -4.95 -19.03
C LEU A 244 -32.10 -3.95 -17.97
#